data_AF-A0A0D7NGF8-F1
#
_entry.id   AF-A0A0D7NGF8-F1
#
_cell.length_a   1.000
_cell.length_b   1.000
_cell.length_c   1.000
_cell.angle_alpha   90.00
_cell.angle_beta   90.00
_cell.angle_gamma   90.00
#
_symmetry.space_group_name_H-M   'P 1'
#
loop_
_entity.id
_entity.type
_entity.pdbx_description
1 polymer ?
#
loop_
_entity_poly.entity_id
_entity_poly.type
_entity_poly.pdbx_seq_one_letter_code
_entity_poly.pdbx_strand_id
1 'polypeptide(L)'
;MDLWFEQYPNDQLELIFLLDFFKSHPAIAGRLELRLIDFDLVMPGLQVPEPEDVPTVDVTAVELETASAVWRAYHGTTPKPFLDRLQSDLSSLPFLRSALLALIAELPSRVTGLGATEMRLLELIARYDGSSALGIIHRHWYPGRVFGEPELFILLDGLAHGPTPAVASLKRASTEGAWYARYVASDPCLTNFGKEVLAHREDFSHHNPIDRWWGGTHLTNDNLWRSDLTLTAP
;
A
#
# COMPACT_ATOMS: atom_id res chain seq x y z
N MET A 1 -5.20 24.77 13.73
CA MET A 1 -4.83 24.28 12.37
C MET A 1 -5.67 23.05 12.17
N ASP A 2 -6.52 23.06 11.14
CA ASP A 2 -7.48 21.99 10.91
C ASP A 2 -6.84 20.93 9.99
N LEU A 3 -6.82 19.68 10.44
CA LEU A 3 -6.24 18.55 9.74
C LEU A 3 -7.29 17.45 9.56
N TRP A 4 -7.41 16.98 8.33
CA TRP A 4 -8.41 15.99 7.92
C TRP A 4 -7.69 14.74 7.41
N PHE A 5 -8.06 13.57 7.93
CA PHE A 5 -7.50 12.29 7.50
C PHE A 5 -8.60 11.27 7.23
N GLU A 6 -8.55 10.67 6.05
CA GLU A 6 -9.46 9.60 5.65
C GLU A 6 -9.05 8.26 6.29
N GLN A 7 -9.94 7.28 6.27
CA GLN A 7 -9.70 5.94 6.82
C GLN A 7 -8.62 5.11 6.07
N TYR A 8 -8.05 5.65 4.99
CA TYR A 8 -7.20 4.92 4.06
C TYR A 8 -5.76 4.74 4.55
N PRO A 9 -5.04 3.70 4.09
CA PRO A 9 -3.72 3.38 4.64
C PRO A 9 -2.70 4.52 4.56
N ASN A 10 -2.69 5.29 3.46
CA ASN A 10 -1.75 6.39 3.28
C ASN A 10 -2.11 7.59 4.15
N ASP A 11 -3.39 7.98 4.24
CA ASP A 11 -3.87 8.99 5.19
C ASP A 11 -3.51 8.64 6.63
N GLN A 12 -3.69 7.38 7.02
CA GLN A 12 -3.33 6.92 8.36
C GLN A 12 -1.81 6.91 8.59
N LEU A 13 -0.99 6.67 7.56
CA LEU A 13 0.46 6.83 7.65
C LEU A 13 0.88 8.30 7.83
N GLU A 14 0.27 9.20 7.05
CA GLU A 14 0.51 10.64 7.16
C GLU A 14 0.10 11.17 8.54
N LEU A 15 -1.06 10.71 9.04
CA LEU A 15 -1.53 11.02 10.38
C LEU A 15 -0.51 10.64 11.45
N ILE A 16 -0.05 9.38 11.47
CA ILE A 16 0.89 8.94 12.51
C ILE A 16 2.27 9.60 12.38
N PHE A 17 2.70 9.91 11.16
CA PHE A 17 3.92 10.68 10.91
C PHE A 17 3.81 12.08 11.54
N LEU A 18 2.73 12.79 11.28
CA LEU A 18 2.51 14.12 11.81
C LEU A 18 2.35 14.12 13.33
N LEU A 19 1.64 13.14 13.90
CA LEU A 19 1.50 13.00 15.35
C LEU A 19 2.83 12.64 16.03
N ASP A 20 3.69 11.80 15.44
CA ASP A 20 5.06 11.58 15.96
C ASP A 20 5.89 12.87 15.96
N PHE A 21 5.76 13.69 14.91
CA PHE A 21 6.38 15.01 14.86
C PHE A 21 5.84 15.93 15.97
N PHE A 22 4.51 16.01 16.15
CA PHE A 22 3.88 16.89 17.13
C PHE A 22 4.12 16.47 18.58
N LYS A 23 4.46 15.20 18.84
CA LYS A 23 4.89 14.73 20.16
C LYS A 23 6.07 15.54 20.71
N SER A 24 6.96 16.02 19.84
CA SER A 24 8.10 16.88 20.24
C SER A 24 7.77 18.38 20.24
N HIS A 25 6.54 18.76 19.90
CA HIS A 25 6.08 20.15 19.72
C HIS A 25 4.73 20.41 20.43
N PRO A 26 4.66 20.30 21.76
CA PRO A 26 3.39 20.31 22.51
C PRO A 26 2.59 21.62 22.37
N ALA A 27 3.27 22.76 22.19
CA ALA A 27 2.61 24.05 21.96
C ALA A 27 1.85 24.12 20.62
N ILE A 28 2.28 23.35 19.62
CA ILE A 28 1.59 23.22 18.33
C ILE A 28 0.49 22.16 18.45
N ALA A 29 0.79 21.03 19.11
CA ALA A 29 -0.17 19.94 19.32
C ALA A 29 -1.48 20.41 19.98
N GLY A 30 -1.39 21.28 21.00
CA GLY A 30 -2.57 21.85 21.68
C GLY A 30 -3.41 22.82 20.85
N ARG A 31 -3.04 23.08 19.58
CA ARG A 31 -3.77 23.95 18.64
C ARG A 31 -4.25 23.19 17.39
N LEU A 32 -4.09 21.86 17.39
CA LEU A 32 -4.57 21.00 16.32
C LEU A 32 -6.06 20.76 16.51
N GLU A 33 -6.79 20.91 15.42
CA GLU A 33 -8.15 20.42 15.29
C GLU A 33 -8.03 19.22 14.34
N LEU A 34 -8.14 18.01 14.88
CA LEU A 34 -7.98 16.78 14.11
C LEU A 34 -9.35 16.22 13.76
N ARG A 35 -9.55 15.79 12.52
CA ARG A 35 -10.78 15.15 12.05
C ARG A 35 -10.44 13.84 11.38
N LEU A 36 -11.02 12.76 11.89
CA LEU A 36 -10.86 11.41 11.35
C LEU A 36 -12.17 11.01 10.69
N ILE A 37 -12.15 10.78 9.38
CA ILE A 37 -13.36 10.61 8.58
C ILE A 37 -13.38 9.26 7.87
N ASP A 38 -14.57 8.70 7.70
CA ASP A 38 -14.84 7.43 7.01
C ASP A 38 -15.51 7.62 5.63
N PHE A 39 -15.46 8.84 5.09
CA PHE A 39 -15.97 9.20 3.76
C PHE A 39 -14.88 9.82 2.89
N ASP A 40 -15.05 9.74 1.58
CA ASP A 40 -14.12 10.30 0.60
C ASP A 40 -14.29 11.82 0.45
N LEU A 41 -13.21 12.58 0.56
CA LEU A 41 -13.12 14.02 0.29
C LEU A 41 -13.01 14.35 -1.20
N VAL A 42 -12.42 13.44 -1.98
CA VAL A 42 -11.99 13.73 -3.36
C VAL A 42 -12.87 13.03 -4.40
N MET A 43 -13.65 12.01 -4.02
CA MET A 43 -14.44 11.25 -4.97
C MET A 43 -15.74 11.96 -5.38
N PRO A 44 -16.04 12.08 -6.69
CA PRO A 44 -17.27 12.71 -7.15
C PRO A 44 -18.51 11.90 -6.73
N GLY A 45 -19.50 12.57 -6.15
CA GLY A 45 -20.86 12.03 -5.97
C GLY A 45 -21.23 11.54 -4.57
N LEU A 46 -20.35 11.67 -3.58
CA LEU A 46 -20.69 11.53 -2.16
C LEU A 46 -21.13 12.88 -1.60
N GLN A 47 -22.22 12.89 -0.83
CA GLN A 47 -22.56 14.05 0.01
C GLN A 47 -21.54 14.11 1.13
N VAL A 48 -20.57 15.02 0.99
CA VAL A 48 -19.62 15.36 2.06
C VAL A 48 -20.37 16.20 3.10
N PRO A 49 -20.34 15.86 4.39
CA PRO A 49 -20.89 16.70 5.45
C PRO A 49 -20.26 18.10 5.43
N GLU A 50 -21.00 19.11 5.88
CA GLU A 50 -20.40 20.44 6.04
C GLU A 50 -19.26 20.37 7.08
N PRO A 51 -18.17 21.14 6.93
CA PRO A 51 -17.03 21.08 7.85
C PRO A 51 -17.38 21.27 9.34
N GLU A 52 -18.42 22.04 9.61
CA GLU A 52 -18.94 22.31 10.96
C GLU A 52 -19.68 21.11 11.58
N ASP A 53 -20.20 20.19 10.76
CA ASP A 53 -20.93 19.01 11.20
C ASP A 53 -20.02 17.81 11.49
N VAL A 54 -18.78 17.86 11.00
CA VAL A 54 -17.78 16.84 11.33
C VAL A 54 -17.27 17.12 12.75
N PRO A 55 -17.15 16.13 13.64
CA PRO A 55 -16.59 16.34 14.96
C PRO A 55 -15.06 16.46 14.90
N THR A 56 -14.49 17.33 15.74
CA THR A 56 -13.05 17.31 16.02
C THR A 56 -12.73 16.28 17.09
N VAL A 57 -11.56 15.67 16.98
CA VAL A 57 -10.99 14.72 17.92
C VAL A 57 -9.87 15.41 18.69
N ASP A 58 -9.92 15.32 20.01
CA ASP A 58 -8.85 15.83 20.86
C ASP A 58 -7.60 14.96 20.70
N VAL A 59 -6.46 15.59 20.40
CA VAL A 59 -5.17 14.91 20.38
C VAL A 59 -4.59 14.92 21.79
N THR A 60 -4.69 13.79 22.49
CA THR A 60 -4.14 13.63 23.84
C THR A 60 -2.76 12.95 23.80
N ALA A 61 -2.18 12.73 24.98
CA ALA A 61 -0.95 11.95 25.10
C ALA A 61 -1.11 10.52 24.55
N VAL A 62 -2.31 9.92 24.61
CA VAL A 62 -2.55 8.55 24.15
C VAL A 62 -2.40 8.44 22.62
N GLU A 63 -2.99 9.36 21.86
CA GLU A 63 -2.90 9.41 20.40
C GLU A 63 -1.45 9.66 19.96
N LEU A 64 -0.76 10.60 20.60
CA LEU A 64 0.64 10.93 20.31
C LEU A 64 1.59 9.76 20.59
N GLU A 65 1.42 9.06 21.72
CA GLU A 65 2.22 7.88 22.05
C GLU A 65 1.95 6.71 21.09
N THR A 66 0.68 6.46 20.78
CA THR A 66 0.26 5.40 19.85
C THR A 66 0.83 5.65 18.45
N ALA A 67 0.65 6.85 17.92
CA ALA A 67 1.18 7.24 16.61
C ALA A 67 2.71 7.13 16.57
N SER A 68 3.40 7.68 17.57
CA SER A 68 4.86 7.65 17.66
C SER A 68 5.41 6.23 17.69
N ALA A 69 4.79 5.35 18.48
CA ALA A 69 5.19 3.95 18.56
C ALA A 69 5.01 3.22 17.22
N VAL A 70 3.91 3.46 16.50
CA VAL A 70 3.65 2.82 15.20
C VAL A 70 4.56 3.38 14.11
N TRP A 71 4.72 4.71 14.02
CA TRP A 71 5.55 5.36 13.00
C TRP A 71 7.01 4.91 13.10
N ARG A 72 7.58 4.90 14.31
CA ARG A 72 8.96 4.43 14.53
C ARG A 72 9.13 2.94 14.21
N ALA A 73 8.11 2.13 14.49
CA ALA A 73 8.13 0.72 14.14
C ALA A 73 8.09 0.50 12.62
N TYR A 74 7.32 1.32 11.89
CA TYR A 74 7.24 1.25 10.43
C TYR A 74 8.56 1.63 9.75
N HIS A 75 9.27 2.59 10.34
CA HIS A 75 10.58 3.05 9.87
C HIS A 75 11.75 2.17 10.35
N GLY A 76 11.46 1.06 11.02
CA GLY A 76 12.46 0.11 11.48
C GLY A 76 13.09 -0.69 10.33
N THR A 77 14.30 -1.18 10.55
CA THR A 77 15.05 -2.01 9.57
C THR A 77 14.49 -3.41 9.38
N THR A 78 13.48 -3.78 10.18
CA THR A 78 12.72 -5.03 10.04
C THR A 78 11.24 -4.73 10.28
N PRO A 79 10.31 -5.50 9.68
CA PRO A 79 8.88 -5.28 9.84
C PRO A 79 8.35 -5.79 11.19
N LYS A 80 9.13 -6.60 11.91
CA LYS A 80 8.69 -7.26 13.15
C LYS A 80 8.11 -6.30 14.20
N PRO A 81 8.78 -5.20 14.59
CA PRO A 81 8.22 -4.27 15.58
C PRO A 81 6.88 -3.68 15.14
N PHE A 82 6.69 -3.46 13.83
CA PHE A 82 5.45 -2.93 13.28
C PHE A 82 4.32 -3.95 13.39
N LEU A 83 4.56 -5.23 13.08
CA LEU A 83 3.54 -6.27 13.29
C LEU A 83 3.21 -6.48 14.76
N ASP A 84 4.20 -6.41 15.64
CA ASP A 84 3.96 -6.53 17.07
C ASP A 84 3.02 -5.42 17.58
N ARG A 85 2.86 -4.28 16.86
CA ARG A 85 1.86 -3.25 17.17
C ARG A 85 0.42 -3.71 16.96
N LEU A 86 0.16 -4.72 16.13
CA LEU A 86 -1.19 -5.28 15.98
C LEU A 86 -1.70 -5.91 17.29
N GLN A 87 -0.83 -6.28 18.23
CA GLN A 87 -1.24 -6.81 19.53
C GLN A 87 -1.50 -5.72 20.57
N SER A 88 -1.14 -4.47 20.27
CA SER A 88 -1.40 -3.32 21.14
C SER A 88 -2.83 -2.83 21.01
N ASP A 89 -3.26 -2.05 22.01
CA ASP A 89 -4.44 -1.20 21.86
C ASP A 89 -4.15 -0.06 20.87
N LEU A 90 -5.02 0.09 19.89
CA LEU A 90 -4.95 1.13 18.84
C LEU A 90 -6.27 1.92 18.77
N SER A 91 -7.18 1.75 19.75
CA SER A 91 -8.54 2.31 19.67
C SER A 91 -8.59 3.84 19.70
N SER A 92 -7.52 4.49 20.16
CA SER A 92 -7.38 5.96 20.10
C SER A 92 -7.28 6.49 18.66
N LEU A 93 -6.88 5.65 17.70
CA LEU A 93 -6.80 5.97 16.28
C LEU A 93 -7.59 4.90 15.50
N PRO A 94 -8.93 5.09 15.34
CA PRO A 94 -9.85 4.02 14.99
C PRO A 94 -9.56 3.30 13.66
N PHE A 95 -9.04 4.01 12.66
CA PHE A 95 -8.72 3.44 11.34
C PHE A 95 -7.29 2.90 11.24
N LEU A 96 -6.47 3.08 12.28
CA LEU A 96 -5.07 2.73 12.23
C LEU A 96 -4.87 1.22 12.07
N ARG A 97 -5.63 0.40 12.82
CA ARG A 97 -5.51 -1.06 12.73
C ARG A 97 -5.73 -1.60 11.32
N SER A 98 -6.75 -1.11 10.61
CA SER A 98 -7.02 -1.49 9.21
C SER A 98 -5.90 -1.04 8.28
N ALA A 99 -5.36 0.16 8.48
CA ALA A 99 -4.22 0.65 7.72
C ALA A 99 -2.97 -0.23 7.91
N LEU A 100 -2.64 -0.61 9.15
CA LEU A 100 -1.51 -1.52 9.43
C LEU A 100 -1.67 -2.85 8.68
N LEU A 101 -2.87 -3.44 8.73
CA LEU A 101 -3.14 -4.70 8.04
C LEU A 101 -2.98 -4.58 6.52
N ALA A 102 -3.43 -3.48 5.92
CA ALA A 102 -3.25 -3.21 4.50
C ALA A 102 -1.76 -3.08 4.13
N LEU A 103 -0.98 -2.35 4.92
CA LEU A 103 0.46 -2.21 4.71
C LEU A 103 1.19 -3.56 4.84
N ILE A 104 0.84 -4.36 5.85
CA ILE A 104 1.42 -5.69 6.06
C ILE A 104 1.10 -6.63 4.90
N ALA A 105 -0.07 -6.48 4.27
CA ALA A 105 -0.44 -7.27 3.11
C ALA A 105 0.44 -6.98 1.87
N GLU A 106 1.16 -5.85 1.84
CA GLU A 106 2.10 -5.53 0.77
C GLU A 106 3.49 -6.15 0.94
N LEU A 107 3.78 -6.74 2.12
CA LEU A 107 4.93 -7.64 2.25
C LEU A 107 4.74 -8.86 1.32
N PRO A 108 5.83 -9.39 0.74
CA PRO A 108 5.78 -10.64 -0.03
C PRO A 108 5.04 -11.75 0.71
N SER A 109 4.05 -12.37 0.08
CA SER A 109 3.42 -13.59 0.63
C SER A 109 4.43 -14.73 0.71
N ARG A 110 4.24 -15.67 1.64
CA ARG A 110 5.07 -16.89 1.68
C ARG A 110 4.77 -17.85 0.54
N VAL A 111 3.57 -17.77 -0.02
CA VAL A 111 3.11 -18.70 -1.06
C VAL A 111 3.55 -18.23 -2.44
N THR A 112 3.40 -16.93 -2.72
CA THR A 112 3.61 -16.40 -4.07
C THR A 112 4.80 -15.45 -4.20
N GLY A 113 5.38 -14.99 -3.08
CA GLY A 113 6.46 -13.99 -3.11
C GLY A 113 6.04 -12.59 -3.54
N LEU A 114 4.74 -12.36 -3.79
CA LEU A 114 4.18 -11.08 -4.22
C LEU A 114 3.43 -10.39 -3.08
N GLY A 115 3.40 -9.06 -3.10
CA GLY A 115 2.50 -8.27 -2.26
C GLY A 115 1.04 -8.36 -2.73
N ALA A 116 0.11 -7.94 -1.88
CA ALA A 116 -1.32 -7.97 -2.18
C ALA A 116 -1.68 -7.20 -3.46
N THR A 117 -1.08 -6.04 -3.70
CA THR A 117 -1.34 -5.24 -4.91
C THR A 117 -0.87 -5.96 -6.19
N GLU A 118 0.31 -6.58 -6.17
CA GLU A 118 0.83 -7.34 -7.32
C GLU A 118 -0.02 -8.58 -7.62
N MET A 119 -0.43 -9.32 -6.59
CA MET A 119 -1.36 -10.44 -6.74
C MET A 119 -2.68 -9.99 -7.35
N ARG A 120 -3.22 -8.85 -6.90
CA ARG A 120 -4.46 -8.28 -7.42
C ARG A 120 -4.34 -7.88 -8.89
N LEU A 121 -3.19 -7.38 -9.33
CA LEU A 121 -2.93 -7.12 -10.75
C LEU A 121 -3.02 -8.41 -11.58
N LEU A 122 -2.43 -9.51 -11.12
CA LEU A 122 -2.53 -10.81 -11.81
C LEU A 122 -3.99 -11.31 -11.90
N GLU A 123 -4.77 -11.17 -10.82
CA GLU A 123 -6.19 -11.51 -10.80
C GLU A 123 -7.01 -10.70 -11.81
N LEU A 124 -6.78 -9.38 -11.87
CA LEU A 124 -7.50 -8.49 -12.78
C LEU A 124 -7.15 -8.80 -14.24
N ILE A 125 -5.87 -9.06 -14.54
CA ILE A 125 -5.43 -9.47 -15.88
C ILE A 125 -6.11 -10.78 -16.29
N ALA A 126 -6.14 -11.78 -15.40
CA ALA A 126 -6.82 -13.05 -15.69
C ALA A 126 -8.33 -12.88 -15.89
N ARG A 127 -8.97 -12.02 -15.09
CA ARG A 127 -10.42 -11.81 -15.13
C ARG A 127 -10.87 -10.99 -16.34
N TYR A 128 -10.06 -10.03 -16.76
CA TYR A 128 -10.39 -9.06 -17.81
C TYR A 128 -9.46 -9.19 -19.01
N ASP A 129 -9.22 -10.43 -19.44
CA ASP A 129 -8.40 -10.76 -20.61
C ASP A 129 -8.84 -9.92 -21.84
N GLY A 130 -7.85 -9.40 -22.57
CA GLY A 130 -8.07 -8.47 -23.69
C GLY A 130 -8.38 -7.02 -23.31
N SER A 131 -8.40 -6.65 -22.02
CA SER A 131 -8.41 -5.24 -21.61
C SER A 131 -7.03 -4.61 -21.75
N SER A 132 -6.98 -3.31 -22.06
CA SER A 132 -5.71 -2.58 -22.04
C SER A 132 -5.11 -2.51 -20.64
N ALA A 133 -3.79 -2.37 -20.54
CA ALA A 133 -3.08 -2.24 -19.27
C ALA A 133 -3.59 -1.04 -18.46
N LEU A 134 -3.89 0.08 -19.12
CA LEU A 134 -4.51 1.22 -18.45
C LEU A 134 -5.89 0.88 -17.89
N GLY A 135 -6.69 0.12 -18.65
CA GLY A 135 -7.99 -0.37 -18.18
C GLY A 135 -7.87 -1.26 -16.95
N ILE A 136 -6.83 -2.10 -16.86
CA ILE A 136 -6.53 -2.89 -15.65
C ILE A 136 -6.17 -1.99 -14.47
N ILE A 137 -5.29 -1.00 -14.67
CA ILE A 137 -4.85 -0.07 -13.63
C ILE A 137 -6.03 0.75 -13.10
N HIS A 138 -6.87 1.31 -13.97
CA HIS A 138 -8.07 2.04 -13.54
C HIS A 138 -9.09 1.16 -12.81
N ARG A 139 -9.18 -0.14 -13.12
CA ARG A 139 -10.02 -1.09 -12.36
C ARG A 139 -9.43 -1.47 -11.02
N HIS A 140 -8.11 -1.43 -10.90
CA HIS A 140 -7.41 -1.64 -9.64
C HIS A 140 -7.55 -0.42 -8.73
N TRP A 141 -7.48 0.77 -9.32
CA TRP A 141 -7.52 2.05 -8.63
C TRP A 141 -8.80 2.22 -7.82
N TYR A 142 -8.63 2.43 -6.52
CA TYR A 142 -9.69 2.75 -5.58
C TYR A 142 -9.08 3.50 -4.39
N PRO A 143 -9.70 4.60 -3.89
CA PRO A 143 -9.28 5.23 -2.65
C PRO A 143 -9.26 4.19 -1.51
N GLY A 144 -8.12 3.99 -0.85
CA GLY A 144 -7.95 2.93 0.15
C GLY A 144 -7.07 1.75 -0.23
N ARG A 145 -6.42 1.79 -1.39
CA ARG A 145 -5.24 0.95 -1.66
C ARG A 145 -3.99 1.61 -1.11
N VAL A 146 -2.99 0.80 -0.77
CA VAL A 146 -1.68 1.28 -0.31
C VAL A 146 -0.94 1.98 -1.46
N PHE A 147 -0.97 1.39 -2.66
CA PHE A 147 -0.27 1.94 -3.81
C PHE A 147 -1.17 2.87 -4.64
N GLY A 148 -0.60 4.04 -4.93
CA GLY A 148 -1.10 5.05 -5.86
C GLY A 148 -1.14 4.55 -7.31
N GLU A 149 -1.86 5.25 -8.19
CA GLU A 149 -1.88 4.94 -9.62
C GLU A 149 -0.47 4.97 -10.24
N PRO A 150 0.40 5.96 -9.94
CA PRO A 150 1.78 5.97 -10.40
C PRO A 150 2.54 4.67 -10.07
N GLU A 151 2.38 4.17 -8.85
CA GLU A 151 3.05 2.97 -8.35
C GLU A 151 2.51 1.70 -9.01
N LEU A 152 1.21 1.65 -9.36
CA LEU A 152 0.64 0.51 -10.10
C LEU A 152 1.31 0.30 -11.45
N PHE A 153 1.71 1.38 -12.15
CA PHE A 153 2.49 1.26 -13.39
C PHE A 153 3.85 0.58 -13.14
N ILE A 154 4.54 0.96 -12.06
CA ILE A 154 5.86 0.41 -11.70
C ILE A 154 5.73 -1.09 -11.33
N LEU A 155 4.73 -1.44 -10.53
CA LEU A 155 4.48 -2.83 -10.14
C LEU A 155 4.13 -3.70 -11.35
N LEU A 156 3.31 -3.18 -12.28
CA LEU A 156 2.97 -3.89 -13.51
C LEU A 156 4.18 -4.09 -14.43
N ASP A 157 5.07 -3.10 -14.55
CA ASP A 157 6.35 -3.27 -15.25
C ASP A 157 7.20 -4.37 -14.60
N GLY A 158 7.28 -4.40 -13.26
CA GLY A 158 8.02 -5.43 -12.52
C GLY A 158 7.52 -6.86 -12.82
N LEU A 159 6.20 -7.04 -12.91
CA LEU A 159 5.59 -8.33 -13.27
C LEU A 159 5.83 -8.72 -14.74
N ALA A 160 6.03 -7.75 -15.63
CA ALA A 160 6.13 -7.98 -17.07
C ALA A 160 7.57 -8.06 -17.61
N HIS A 161 8.53 -7.46 -16.91
CA HIS A 161 9.86 -7.21 -17.45
C HIS A 161 11.00 -7.85 -16.65
N GLY A 162 10.69 -8.68 -15.65
CA GLY A 162 11.67 -9.48 -14.90
C GLY A 162 12.28 -10.65 -15.70
N PRO A 163 13.27 -11.37 -15.13
CA PRO A 163 13.92 -12.53 -15.78
C PRO A 163 12.94 -13.63 -16.22
N THR A 164 11.90 -13.87 -15.41
CA THR A 164 10.81 -14.80 -15.73
C THR A 164 9.49 -14.05 -15.61
N PRO A 165 9.02 -13.38 -16.68
CA PRO A 165 7.82 -12.54 -16.63
C PRO A 165 6.57 -13.32 -16.23
N ALA A 166 5.80 -12.78 -15.28
CA ALA A 166 4.46 -13.26 -14.96
C ALA A 166 3.42 -12.70 -15.94
N VAL A 167 3.69 -11.52 -16.50
CA VAL A 167 2.82 -10.83 -17.47
C VAL A 167 3.54 -10.69 -18.82
N ALA A 168 2.83 -10.94 -19.91
CA ALA A 168 3.28 -10.72 -21.28
C ALA A 168 2.51 -9.58 -21.93
N SER A 169 2.91 -9.23 -23.16
CA SER A 169 2.22 -8.25 -24.02
C SER A 169 2.17 -6.82 -23.47
N LEU A 170 2.96 -6.50 -22.44
CA LEU A 170 3.21 -5.13 -22.00
C LEU A 170 4.39 -4.53 -22.74
N LYS A 171 4.14 -3.51 -23.57
CA LYS A 171 5.18 -2.82 -24.33
C LYS A 171 6.16 -2.09 -23.41
N ARG A 172 7.44 -2.13 -23.75
CA ARG A 172 8.46 -1.24 -23.15
C ARG A 172 8.32 0.17 -23.73
N ALA A 173 8.64 1.19 -22.94
CA ALA A 173 8.65 2.57 -23.43
C ALA A 173 9.72 2.72 -24.53
N SER A 174 9.34 3.28 -25.68
CA SER A 174 10.25 3.46 -26.82
C SER A 174 11.04 4.78 -26.77
N THR A 175 10.53 5.79 -26.06
CA THR A 175 11.15 7.11 -25.88
C THR A 175 10.69 7.73 -24.55
N GLU A 176 11.46 8.69 -24.04
CA GLU A 176 10.99 9.63 -23.01
C GLU A 176 9.72 10.34 -23.51
N GLY A 177 8.67 10.39 -22.69
CA GLY A 177 7.37 11.00 -23.03
C GLY A 177 6.28 10.05 -23.56
N ALA A 178 6.61 8.83 -23.99
CA ALA A 178 5.62 7.84 -24.44
C ALA A 178 5.16 6.86 -23.33
N TRP A 179 5.56 7.13 -22.08
CA TRP A 179 5.44 6.16 -20.98
C TRP A 179 3.98 5.81 -20.65
N TYR A 180 3.04 6.77 -20.75
CA TYR A 180 1.62 6.53 -20.49
C TYR A 180 0.91 5.89 -21.70
N ALA A 181 1.22 6.35 -22.91
CA ALA A 181 0.61 5.87 -24.15
C ALA A 181 0.81 4.36 -24.38
N ARG A 182 1.93 3.79 -23.91
CA ARG A 182 2.18 2.35 -24.02
C ARG A 182 1.17 1.51 -23.23
N TYR A 183 0.66 1.99 -22.10
CA TYR A 183 -0.31 1.26 -21.29
C TYR A 183 -1.71 1.25 -21.92
N VAL A 184 -2.04 2.29 -22.69
CA VAL A 184 -3.24 2.30 -23.54
C VAL A 184 -3.10 1.31 -24.69
N ALA A 185 -1.90 1.21 -25.27
CA ALA A 185 -1.62 0.40 -26.45
C ALA A 185 -1.15 -1.03 -26.15
N SER A 186 -1.21 -1.48 -24.90
CA SER A 186 -0.79 -2.82 -24.48
C SER A 186 -1.98 -3.56 -23.87
N ASP A 187 -2.13 -4.83 -24.24
CA ASP A 187 -3.18 -5.71 -23.73
C ASP A 187 -2.48 -6.85 -22.97
N PRO A 188 -2.20 -6.64 -21.66
CA PRO A 188 -1.41 -7.59 -20.89
C PRO A 188 -2.17 -8.90 -20.70
N CYS A 189 -1.43 -10.01 -20.73
CA CYS A 189 -1.97 -11.34 -20.45
C CYS A 189 -1.00 -12.14 -19.58
N LEU A 190 -1.51 -13.13 -18.85
CA LEU A 190 -0.66 -13.97 -17.99
C LEU A 190 0.18 -14.95 -18.83
N THR A 191 1.47 -15.03 -18.52
CA THR A 191 2.32 -16.12 -19.00
C THR A 191 1.95 -17.44 -18.34
N ASN A 192 2.53 -18.56 -18.80
CA ASN A 192 2.37 -19.83 -18.07
C ASN A 192 2.88 -19.69 -16.62
N PHE A 193 4.02 -19.03 -16.43
CA PHE A 193 4.55 -18.74 -15.10
C PHE A 193 3.58 -17.89 -14.26
N GLY A 194 3.03 -16.80 -14.81
CA GLY A 194 2.05 -15.97 -14.10
C GLY A 194 0.77 -16.72 -13.72
N LYS A 195 0.33 -17.69 -14.54
CA LYS A 195 -0.79 -18.57 -14.21
C LYS A 195 -0.48 -19.52 -13.05
N GLU A 196 0.75 -20.03 -12.96
CA GLU A 196 1.18 -20.87 -11.83
C GLU A 196 1.27 -20.06 -10.53
N VAL A 197 1.81 -18.84 -10.59
CA VAL A 197 1.84 -17.91 -9.44
C VAL A 197 0.42 -17.55 -8.98
N LEU A 198 -0.47 -17.16 -9.93
CA LEU A 198 -1.87 -16.86 -9.61
C LEU A 198 -2.60 -18.07 -9.02
N ALA A 199 -2.25 -19.28 -9.44
CA ALA A 199 -2.81 -20.50 -8.90
C ALA A 199 -2.14 -20.97 -7.59
N HIS A 200 -1.28 -20.14 -6.99
CA HIS A 200 -0.54 -20.44 -5.76
C HIS A 200 0.34 -21.69 -5.85
N ARG A 201 0.82 -22.03 -7.04
CA ARG A 201 1.69 -23.19 -7.30
C ARG A 201 3.15 -22.83 -7.50
N GLU A 202 3.44 -21.55 -7.72
CA GLU A 202 4.80 -21.04 -7.80
C GLU A 202 5.00 -19.74 -7.01
N ASP A 203 6.25 -19.54 -6.61
CA ASP A 203 6.70 -18.33 -5.91
C ASP A 203 7.49 -17.44 -6.88
N PHE A 204 6.98 -16.22 -7.08
CA PHE A 204 7.56 -15.23 -7.97
C PHE A 204 9.04 -14.94 -7.68
N SER A 205 9.41 -14.90 -6.40
CA SER A 205 10.74 -14.53 -5.93
C SER A 205 11.81 -15.59 -6.19
N HIS A 206 11.43 -16.85 -6.47
CA HIS A 206 12.39 -17.88 -6.88
C HIS A 206 12.91 -17.66 -8.31
N HIS A 207 12.16 -16.91 -9.11
CA HIS A 207 12.46 -16.73 -10.53
C HIS A 207 12.79 -15.29 -10.90
N ASN A 208 12.44 -14.34 -10.04
CA ASN A 208 12.64 -12.92 -10.24
C ASN A 208 13.23 -12.29 -8.97
N PRO A 209 14.21 -11.38 -9.10
CA PRO A 209 14.79 -10.73 -7.95
C PRO A 209 13.77 -9.82 -7.26
N ILE A 210 13.81 -9.80 -5.93
CA ILE A 210 13.13 -8.82 -5.10
C ILE A 210 14.18 -7.80 -4.66
N ASP A 211 13.90 -6.52 -4.90
CA ASP A 211 14.69 -5.39 -4.43
C ASP A 211 13.76 -4.18 -4.29
N ARG A 212 13.22 -3.98 -3.09
CA ARG A 212 12.28 -2.88 -2.80
C ARG A 212 12.25 -2.51 -1.33
N TRP A 213 11.76 -1.31 -1.03
CA TRP A 213 11.53 -0.87 0.34
C TRP A 213 10.09 -1.13 0.77
N TRP A 214 9.93 -1.55 2.01
CA TRP A 214 8.66 -1.59 2.73
C TRP A 214 8.86 -0.82 4.03
N GLY A 215 8.23 0.35 4.16
CA GLY A 215 8.58 1.29 5.23
C GLY A 215 10.10 1.52 5.31
N GLY A 216 10.68 1.31 6.49
CA GLY A 216 12.13 1.35 6.72
C GLY A 216 12.89 0.04 6.49
N THR A 217 12.24 -1.01 5.97
CA THR A 217 12.85 -2.32 5.70
C THR A 217 13.21 -2.45 4.23
N HIS A 218 14.49 -2.70 3.93
CA HIS A 218 14.95 -3.05 2.59
C HIS A 218 14.78 -4.55 2.36
N LEU A 219 13.87 -4.91 1.46
CA LEU A 219 13.59 -6.30 1.10
C LEU A 219 14.44 -6.70 -0.11
N THR A 220 15.21 -7.76 0.08
CA THR A 220 15.95 -8.46 -0.99
C THR A 220 15.65 -9.96 -0.92
N ASN A 221 16.04 -10.75 -1.93
CA ASN A 221 15.92 -12.22 -1.81
C ASN A 221 16.66 -12.79 -0.57
N ASP A 222 17.78 -12.18 -0.17
CA ASP A 222 18.57 -12.57 1.01
C ASP A 222 17.96 -12.05 2.33
N ASN A 223 17.10 -11.04 2.29
CA ASN A 223 16.41 -10.45 3.43
C ASN A 223 14.90 -10.38 3.17
N LEU A 224 14.32 -11.51 2.75
CA LEU A 224 12.94 -11.56 2.26
C LEU A 224 11.96 -11.81 3.40
N TRP A 225 11.59 -10.74 4.11
CA TRP A 225 10.51 -10.81 5.08
C TRP A 225 9.18 -11.07 4.40
N ARG A 226 8.47 -12.10 4.88
CA ARG A 226 7.22 -12.55 4.27
C ARG A 226 6.08 -12.60 5.26
N SER A 227 4.89 -12.25 4.78
CA SER A 227 3.68 -12.19 5.59
C SER A 227 2.71 -13.32 5.24
N ASP A 228 2.30 -14.10 6.25
CA ASP A 228 1.06 -14.90 6.27
C ASP A 228 0.26 -14.59 7.56
N LEU A 229 0.39 -13.36 8.08
CA LEU A 229 -0.06 -12.88 9.40
C LEU A 229 0.53 -13.59 10.65
N THR A 230 1.52 -14.47 10.48
CA THR A 230 2.63 -14.63 11.44
C THR A 230 3.93 -14.44 10.66
N LEU A 231 4.66 -13.34 10.94
CA LEU A 231 5.94 -13.09 10.26
C LEU A 231 6.87 -14.25 10.50
N THR A 232 7.51 -14.71 9.44
CA THR A 232 8.66 -15.58 9.59
C THR A 232 9.87 -14.88 9.02
N ALA A 233 10.97 -14.96 9.75
CA ALA A 233 12.24 -14.48 9.25
C ALA A 233 12.65 -15.30 8.01
N PRO A 234 13.40 -14.70 7.08
CA PRO A 234 14.03 -15.43 5.97
C PRO A 234 14.90 -16.60 6.46
#